data_AF-A0A069INS9-F1
#
_entry.id   AF-A0A069INS9-F1
#
_cell.length_a   1.000
_cell.length_b   1.000
_cell.length_c   1.000
_cell.angle_alpha   90.00
_cell.angle_beta   90.00
_cell.angle_gamma   90.00
#
_symmetry.space_group_name_H-M   'P 1'
#
loop_
_entity.id
_entity.type
_entity.pdbx_description
1 polymer ?
#
loop_
_entity_poly.entity_id
_entity_poly.type
_entity_poly.pdbx_seq_one_letter_code
_entity_poly.pdbx_strand_id
1 'polypeptide(L)'
;MAIDAATVRKVAHLARIKTPEDRLEPLAQELNGILQWIEQLNEVDVDGVEPMTSNVAQPLRLREDVVTDGGKIDAVLSNAPKSADGFFVVPKVVE
;
A
#
# COMPACT_ATOMS: atom_id res chain seq x y z
N MET A 1 -15.90 5.93 -15.38
CA MET A 1 -14.80 5.41 -16.23
C MET A 1 -14.74 3.90 -16.07
N ALA A 2 -14.64 3.08 -17.12
CA ALA A 2 -14.65 1.62 -16.96
C ALA A 2 -13.22 1.05 -16.82
N ILE A 3 -12.97 0.28 -15.77
CA ILE A 3 -11.75 -0.51 -15.57
C ILE A 3 -11.87 -1.80 -16.38
N ASP A 4 -10.82 -2.13 -17.13
CA ASP A 4 -10.66 -3.39 -17.86
C ASP A 4 -9.65 -4.34 -17.18
N ALA A 5 -9.59 -5.60 -17.62
CA ALA A 5 -8.67 -6.59 -17.08
C ALA A 5 -7.19 -6.17 -17.21
N ALA A 6 -6.82 -5.40 -18.23
CA ALA A 6 -5.47 -4.88 -18.40
C ALA A 6 -5.10 -3.87 -17.29
N THR A 7 -6.05 -3.00 -16.94
CA THR A 7 -5.90 -2.05 -15.83
C THR A 7 -5.81 -2.79 -14.49
N VAL A 8 -6.66 -3.80 -14.26
CA VAL A 8 -6.57 -4.64 -13.05
C VAL A 8 -5.20 -5.31 -12.93
N ARG A 9 -4.68 -5.87 -14.03
CA ARG A 9 -3.34 -6.47 -14.08
C ARG A 9 -2.25 -5.48 -13.72
N LYS A 10 -2.33 -4.25 -14.25
CA LYS A 10 -1.37 -3.18 -13.95
C LYS A 10 -1.41 -2.81 -12.47
N VAL A 11 -2.60 -2.63 -11.90
CA VAL A 11 -2.76 -2.29 -10.48
C VAL A 11 -2.28 -3.42 -9.58
N ALA A 12 -2.61 -4.67 -9.90
CA ALA A 12 -2.12 -5.84 -9.17
C ALA A 12 -0.58 -5.92 -9.16
N HIS A 13 0.06 -5.62 -10.30
CA HIS A 13 1.52 -5.54 -10.39
C HIS A 13 2.11 -4.44 -9.49
N LEU A 14 1.50 -3.25 -9.48
CA LEU A 14 1.92 -2.13 -8.60
C LEU A 14 1.79 -2.50 -7.12
N ALA A 15 0.71 -3.20 -6.76
CA ALA A 15 0.46 -3.69 -5.39
C ALA A 15 1.25 -4.95 -5.02
N ARG A 16 2.04 -5.52 -5.95
CA ARG A 16 2.77 -6.79 -5.77
C ARG A 16 1.85 -7.99 -5.44
N ILE A 17 0.63 -7.97 -5.94
CA ILE A 17 -0.34 -9.05 -5.81
C ILE A 17 -0.31 -9.90 -7.07
N LYS A 18 0.02 -11.19 -6.92
CA LYS A 18 -0.08 -12.15 -8.01
C LYS A 18 -1.54 -12.53 -8.22
N THR A 19 -2.12 -12.08 -9.32
CA THR A 19 -3.52 -12.35 -9.67
C THR A 19 -3.59 -13.39 -10.79
N PRO A 20 -4.31 -14.50 -10.59
CA PRO A 20 -4.61 -15.46 -11.67
C PRO A 20 -5.38 -14.81 -12.83
N GLU A 21 -5.13 -15.27 -14.06
CA GLU A 21 -5.74 -14.68 -15.26
C GLU A 21 -7.27 -14.83 -15.30
N ASP A 22 -7.79 -15.96 -14.82
CA ASP A 22 -9.21 -16.23 -14.68
C ASP A 22 -9.91 -15.33 -13.65
N ARG A 23 -9.14 -14.68 -12.77
CA ARG A 23 -9.66 -13.73 -11.77
C ARG A 23 -9.67 -12.28 -12.25
N LEU A 24 -8.99 -11.94 -13.36
CA LEU A 24 -8.90 -10.54 -13.79
C LEU A 24 -10.25 -9.95 -14.22
N GLU A 25 -11.03 -10.68 -15.02
CA GLU A 25 -12.34 -10.21 -15.49
C GLU A 25 -13.36 -10.07 -14.34
N PRO A 26 -13.52 -11.07 -13.44
CA PRO A 26 -14.35 -10.90 -12.25
C PRO A 26 -13.92 -9.71 -11.39
N LEU A 27 -12.61 -9.53 -11.16
CA LEU A 27 -12.11 -8.40 -10.38
C LEU A 27 -12.38 -7.06 -11.05
N ALA A 28 -12.30 -6.98 -12.39
CA ALA A 28 -12.65 -5.77 -13.11
C ALA A 28 -14.13 -5.40 -12.88
N GLN A 29 -15.04 -6.39 -12.90
CA GLN A 29 -16.46 -6.17 -12.61
C GLN A 29 -16.69 -5.69 -11.17
N GLU A 30 -16.07 -6.37 -10.20
CA GLU A 30 -16.16 -6.00 -8.78
C GLU A 30 -15.66 -4.57 -8.53
N LEU A 31 -14.51 -4.21 -9.11
CA LEU A 31 -13.92 -2.88 -8.99
C LEU A 31 -14.74 -1.80 -9.69
N ASN A 32 -15.34 -2.08 -10.85
CA ASN A 32 -16.26 -1.16 -11.50
C ASN A 32 -17.49 -0.87 -10.63
N GLY A 33 -18.03 -1.88 -9.94
CA GLY A 33 -19.14 -1.68 -8.99
C GLY A 33 -18.75 -0.75 -7.83
N ILE A 34 -17.54 -0.92 -7.26
CA ILE A 34 -17.03 -0.05 -6.20
C ILE A 34 -16.83 1.38 -6.71
N LEU A 35 -16.25 1.55 -7.91
CA LEU A 35 -16.03 2.88 -8.48
C LEU A 35 -17.33 3.60 -8.79
N GLN A 36 -18.32 2.88 -9.33
CA GLN A 36 -19.65 3.46 -9.57
C GLN A 36 -20.31 3.93 -8.28
N TRP A 37 -20.11 3.21 -7.17
CA TRP A 37 -20.59 3.65 -5.87
C TRP A 37 -19.85 4.90 -5.37
N ILE A 38 -18.53 4.97 -5.55
CA ILE A 38 -17.71 6.15 -5.19
C ILE A 38 -18.09 7.38 -6.03
N GLU A 39 -18.50 7.19 -7.28
CA GLU A 39 -18.92 8.29 -8.17
C GLU A 39 -20.10 9.12 -7.59
N GLN A 40 -20.87 8.58 -6.63
CA GLN A 40 -21.91 9.32 -5.88
C GLN A 40 -21.34 10.54 -5.13
N LEU A 41 -20.06 10.50 -4.72
CA LEU A 41 -19.43 11.62 -4.02
C LEU A 41 -19.30 12.87 -4.91
N ASN A 42 -19.34 12.72 -6.25
CA ASN A 42 -19.29 13.84 -7.19
C ASN A 42 -20.55 14.72 -7.16
N GLU A 43 -21.64 14.26 -6.51
CA GLU A 43 -22.87 15.04 -6.35
C GLU A 43 -22.70 16.18 -5.33
N VAL A 44 -21.66 16.12 -4.50
CA VAL A 44 -21.37 17.10 -3.46
C VAL A 44 -20.37 18.13 -3.98
N ASP A 45 -20.75 19.41 -3.98
CA ASP A 45 -19.85 20.51 -4.27
C ASP A 45 -18.85 20.72 -3.13
N VAL A 46 -17.56 20.63 -3.46
CA VAL A 46 -16.43 20.80 -2.53
C VAL A 46 -15.53 21.96 -2.95
N ASP A 47 -16.01 22.85 -3.82
CA ASP A 47 -15.22 24.00 -4.28
C ASP A 47 -14.90 24.94 -3.09
N GLY A 48 -13.61 25.22 -2.90
CA GLY A 48 -13.11 25.98 -1.75
C GLY A 48 -13.06 25.22 -0.42
N VAL A 49 -13.35 23.91 -0.39
CA VAL A 49 -13.19 23.07 0.80
C VAL A 49 -11.77 22.50 0.85
N GLU A 50 -11.01 22.87 1.88
CA GLU A 50 -9.66 22.35 2.09
C GLU A 50 -9.67 20.84 2.44
N PRO A 51 -8.80 20.01 1.83
CA PRO A 51 -8.70 18.60 2.16
C PRO A 51 -8.28 18.36 3.61
N MET A 52 -8.98 17.46 4.29
CA MET A 52 -8.65 17.08 5.67
C MET A 52 -7.56 16.01 5.69
N THR A 53 -6.40 16.33 6.28
CA THR A 53 -5.23 15.42 6.40
C THR A 53 -5.18 14.66 7.73
N SER A 54 -5.73 15.24 8.79
CA SER A 54 -5.85 14.66 10.13
C SER A 54 -7.12 15.22 10.79
N ASN A 55 -7.79 14.41 11.59
CA ASN A 55 -8.94 14.86 12.38
C ASN A 55 -8.54 15.78 13.55
N VAL A 56 -7.25 15.82 13.90
CA VAL A 56 -6.69 16.69 14.92
C VAL A 56 -5.57 17.53 14.30
N ALA A 57 -5.67 18.85 14.45
CA ALA A 57 -4.59 19.75 14.10
C ALA A 57 -3.41 19.52 15.06
N GLN A 58 -2.29 19.02 14.53
CA GLN A 58 -1.08 18.82 15.30
C GLN A 58 0.10 19.47 14.58
N PRO A 59 0.96 20.21 15.30
CA PRO A 59 2.22 20.65 14.74
C PRO A 59 3.10 19.43 14.43
N LEU A 60 4.04 19.60 13.51
CA LEU A 60 5.05 18.58 13.24
C LEU A 60 5.87 18.30 14.52
N ARG A 61 5.88 17.03 14.96
CA ARG A 61 6.66 16.62 16.12
C ARG A 61 8.12 16.42 15.74
N LEU A 62 9.01 17.16 16.40
CA LEU A 62 10.44 16.93 16.35
C LEU A 62 10.82 15.79 17.31
N ARG A 63 11.90 15.09 16.98
CA ARG A 63 12.53 14.06 17.82
C ARG A 63 13.95 14.53 18.15
N GLU A 64 14.39 14.32 19.39
CA GLU A 64 15.78 14.57 19.78
C GLU A 64 16.76 13.69 19.00
N ASP A 65 17.92 14.25 18.64
CA ASP A 65 18.98 13.54 17.92
C ASP A 65 19.88 12.75 18.89
N VAL A 66 19.32 11.69 19.47
CA VAL A 66 20.00 10.81 20.41
C VAL A 66 19.82 9.34 20.04
N VAL A 67 20.80 8.51 20.40
CA VAL A 67 20.74 7.04 20.23
C VAL A 67 19.85 6.45 21.31
N THR A 68 18.86 5.65 20.91
CA THR A 68 17.87 5.06 21.84
C THR A 68 17.89 3.53 21.88
N ASP A 69 18.63 2.87 20.99
CA ASP A 69 18.57 1.41 20.81
C ASP A 69 19.80 0.87 20.06
N GLY A 70 20.00 -0.46 20.07
CA GLY A 70 21.10 -1.13 19.36
C GLY A 70 21.36 -2.57 19.82
N GLY A 71 22.24 -3.29 19.10
CA GLY A 71 22.81 -4.57 19.55
C GLY A 71 21.85 -5.77 19.67
N LYS A 72 20.67 -5.71 19.04
CA LYS A 72 19.57 -6.69 19.24
C LYS A 72 19.27 -7.53 18.00
N ILE A 73 20.31 -8.03 17.33
CA ILE A 73 20.20 -8.80 16.08
C ILE A 73 19.22 -9.97 16.23
N ASP A 74 19.34 -10.75 17.31
CA ASP A 74 18.48 -11.92 17.55
C ASP A 74 16.99 -11.54 17.68
N ALA A 75 16.69 -10.44 18.37
CA ALA A 75 15.32 -9.95 18.51
C ALA A 75 14.75 -9.45 17.17
N VAL A 76 15.57 -8.77 16.36
CA VAL A 76 15.18 -8.25 15.03
C VAL A 76 14.91 -9.39 14.04
N LEU A 77 15.72 -10.45 14.08
CA LEU A 77 15.60 -11.58 13.15
C LEU A 77 14.63 -12.67 13.61
N SER A 78 14.05 -12.56 14.81
CA SER A 78 13.16 -13.57 15.39
C SER A 78 11.97 -13.97 14.50
N ASN A 79 11.47 -13.06 13.67
CA ASN A 79 10.36 -13.29 12.73
C ASN A 79 10.80 -13.38 11.27
N ALA A 80 12.10 -13.38 10.99
CA ALA A 80 12.60 -13.47 9.63
C ALA A 80 12.26 -14.85 9.04
N PRO A 81 11.58 -14.93 7.87
CA PRO A 81 11.31 -16.21 7.22
C PRO A 81 12.58 -17.02 6.92
N LYS A 82 13.68 -16.30 6.64
CA LYS A 82 15.01 -16.87 6.50
C LYS A 82 16.06 -15.82 6.90
N SER A 83 17.03 -16.23 7.68
CA SER A 83 18.18 -15.41 8.07
C SER A 83 19.48 -16.21 7.96
N ALA A 84 20.59 -15.51 7.77
CA ALA A 84 21.94 -16.08 7.76
C ALA A 84 22.94 -15.00 8.16
N ASP A 85 23.90 -15.33 9.03
CA ASP A 85 25.01 -14.44 9.43
C ASP A 85 24.58 -13.03 9.89
N GLY A 86 23.41 -12.91 10.51
CA GLY A 86 22.86 -11.61 10.95
C GLY A 86 22.09 -10.82 9.87
N PHE A 87 21.84 -11.41 8.70
CA PHE A 87 21.12 -10.78 7.58
C PHE A 87 19.79 -11.47 7.28
N PHE A 88 18.85 -10.72 6.69
CA PHE A 88 17.67 -11.27 6.04
C PHE A 88 18.06 -11.90 4.70
N VAL A 89 17.60 -13.12 4.44
CA VAL A 89 17.89 -13.81 3.19
C VAL A 89 16.71 -13.69 2.24
N VAL A 90 16.94 -13.07 1.09
CA VAL A 90 15.95 -12.90 0.01
C VAL A 90 16.49 -13.44 -1.31
N PRO A 91 15.63 -13.78 -2.28
CA PRO A 91 16.08 -14.07 -3.65
C PRO A 91 16.91 -12.92 -4.20
N LYS A 92 17.99 -13.25 -4.93
CA LYS A 92 18.84 -12.25 -5.56
C LYS A 92 18.00 -11.39 -6.51
N VAL A 93 18.09 -10.08 -6.36
CA VAL A 93 17.54 -9.14 -7.34
C VAL A 93 18.46 -9.16 -8.55
N VAL A 94 17.92 -9.58 -9.69
CA VAL A 94 18.58 -9.56 -11.00
C VAL A 94 17.67 -8.76 -11.93
N GLU A 95 18.27 -7.89 -12.76
CA GLU A 95 17.59 -7.19 -13.86
C GLU A 95 17.26 -8.15 -15.00
#